data_AF-A0A9D8TBY2-F1
#
_entry.id   AF-A0A9D8TBY2-F1
#
_cell.length_a   1.000
_cell.length_b   1.000
_cell.length_c   1.000
_cell.angle_alpha   90.00
_cell.angle_beta   90.00
_cell.angle_gamma   90.00
#
_symmetry.space_group_name_H-M   'P 1'
#
loop_
_entity.id
_entity.type
_entity.pdbx_description
1 polymer ?
#
loop_
_entity_poly.entity_id
_entity_poly.type
_entity_poly.pdbx_seq_one_letter_code
_entity_poly.pdbx_strand_id
1 'polypeptide(L)'
;MTSEPEGTFSLLIAYAFFAIGISFLCSVLEATLLSTPITFANMLEEQGTKGAKKLKHLKSNIDRPISAILILNTIANTAGASLVGSEAGRIFGSTGVGVVSAIFTLCVLTFSEIIPKTIGSTYWRVLAIPASRIIQGLIYLTWPLVWLVEKMTRLISKNNDTTSVSREEVAAMVSTGTEEGVIEKDENRMIQNLLRLDSITAYEIMTPSSVVTMAEANESIREFYKSEEHLKFSRIPLYEEEND
;
A
#
# COMPACT_ATOMS: atom_id res chain seq x y z
N MET A 1 -54.76 20.85 -4.42
CA MET A 1 -53.85 19.91 -5.13
C MET A 1 -52.58 20.66 -5.44
N THR A 2 -51.49 20.33 -4.75
CA THR A 2 -50.16 20.87 -5.04
C THR A 2 -49.71 20.34 -6.40
N SER A 3 -49.47 21.25 -7.34
CA SER A 3 -48.83 20.96 -8.63
C SER A 3 -47.44 20.40 -8.36
N GLU A 4 -47.29 19.08 -8.46
CA GLU A 4 -45.96 18.46 -8.60
C GLU A 4 -45.28 19.12 -9.81
N PRO A 5 -44.05 19.64 -9.67
CA PRO A 5 -43.34 20.21 -10.81
C PRO A 5 -43.17 19.14 -11.89
N GLU A 6 -43.52 19.47 -13.14
CA GLU A 6 -43.32 18.58 -14.28
C GLU A 6 -41.82 18.24 -14.37
N GLY A 7 -41.51 16.96 -14.16
CA GLY A 7 -40.14 16.47 -14.30
C GLY A 7 -39.66 16.75 -15.72
N THR A 8 -38.55 17.48 -15.86
CA THR A 8 -38.03 17.87 -17.17
C THR A 8 -36.84 16.99 -17.52
N PHE A 9 -36.75 16.50 -18.75
CA PHE A 9 -35.63 15.68 -19.22
C PHE A 9 -34.26 16.34 -18.98
N SER A 10 -34.20 17.68 -19.04
CA SER A 10 -33.02 18.47 -18.70
C SER A 10 -32.57 18.30 -17.25
N LEU A 11 -33.50 18.18 -16.29
CA LEU A 11 -33.17 17.98 -14.87
C LEU A 11 -32.62 16.58 -14.63
N LEU A 12 -33.21 15.56 -15.26
CA LEU A 12 -32.71 14.19 -15.20
C LEU A 12 -31.26 14.11 -15.69
N ILE A 13 -30.96 14.71 -16.85
CA ILE A 13 -29.59 14.75 -17.38
C ILE A 13 -28.67 15.54 -16.45
N ALA A 14 -29.11 16.68 -15.92
CA ALA A 14 -28.29 17.49 -15.02
C ALA A 14 -27.91 16.73 -13.74
N TYR A 15 -28.87 16.03 -13.12
CA TYR A 15 -28.60 15.20 -11.94
C TYR A 15 -27.66 14.04 -12.26
N ALA A 16 -27.88 13.34 -13.37
CA ALA A 16 -27.01 12.24 -13.80
C ALA A 16 -25.58 12.74 -14.05
N PHE A 17 -25.44 13.86 -14.78
CA PHE A 17 -24.15 14.45 -15.10
C PHE A 17 -23.40 14.92 -13.84
N PHE A 18 -24.09 15.57 -12.91
CA PHE A 18 -23.47 16.04 -11.67
C PHE A 18 -23.04 14.88 -10.76
N ALA A 19 -23.89 13.86 -10.63
CA ALA A 19 -23.56 12.66 -9.86
C ALA A 19 -22.34 11.93 -10.44
N ILE A 20 -22.35 11.67 -11.74
CA ILE A 20 -21.22 11.02 -12.45
C ILE A 20 -19.97 11.91 -12.39
N GLY A 21 -20.09 13.23 -12.55
CA GLY A 21 -18.94 14.14 -12.52
C GLY A 21 -18.25 14.17 -11.16
N ILE A 22 -19.01 14.22 -10.05
CA ILE A 22 -18.45 14.16 -8.70
C ILE A 22 -17.81 12.79 -8.44
N SER A 23 -18.52 11.71 -8.76
CA SER A 23 -18.02 10.35 -8.53
C SER A 23 -16.79 10.04 -9.41
N PHE A 24 -16.74 10.55 -10.64
CA PHE A 24 -15.56 10.51 -11.52
C PHE A 24 -14.36 11.15 -10.84
N LEU A 25 -14.52 12.38 -10.32
CA LEU A 25 -13.44 13.09 -9.64
C LEU A 25 -12.96 12.29 -8.42
N CYS A 26 -13.88 11.79 -7.59
CA CYS A 26 -13.55 10.95 -6.45
C CYS A 26 -12.73 9.72 -6.85
N SER A 27 -13.15 8.99 -7.89
CA SER A 27 -12.45 7.81 -8.40
C SER A 27 -11.05 8.10 -8.95
N VAL A 28 -10.85 9.22 -9.65
CA VAL A 28 -9.50 9.65 -10.08
C VAL A 28 -8.63 9.94 -8.87
N LEU A 29 -9.14 10.71 -7.90
CA LEU A 29 -8.40 11.07 -6.68
C LEU A 29 -8.02 9.84 -5.86
N GLU A 30 -8.96 8.89 -5.71
CA GLU A 30 -8.75 7.61 -5.02
C GLU A 30 -7.60 6.83 -5.67
N ALA A 31 -7.72 6.56 -6.98
CA ALA A 31 -6.73 5.77 -7.71
C ALA A 31 -5.36 6.45 -7.75
N THR A 32 -5.30 7.76 -7.97
CA THR A 32 -4.04 8.51 -7.92
C THR A 32 -3.40 8.44 -6.53
N LEU A 33 -4.17 8.63 -5.46
CA LEU A 33 -3.65 8.58 -4.09
C LEU A 33 -3.13 7.20 -3.73
N LEU A 34 -3.85 6.14 -4.08
CA LEU A 34 -3.46 4.76 -3.81
C LEU A 34 -2.22 4.36 -4.61
N SER A 35 -2.19 4.66 -5.92
CA SER A 35 -1.09 4.30 -6.81
C SER A 35 0.20 5.10 -6.60
N THR A 36 0.15 6.28 -5.96
CA THR A 36 1.36 7.08 -5.71
C THR A 36 2.22 6.45 -4.60
N PRO A 37 3.48 6.04 -4.83
CA PRO A 37 4.35 5.51 -3.77
C PRO A 37 4.75 6.59 -2.75
N ILE A 38 4.92 6.21 -1.48
CA ILE A 38 5.40 7.14 -0.44
C ILE A 38 6.83 7.66 -0.75
N THR A 39 7.67 6.81 -1.34
CA THR A 39 9.03 7.16 -1.78
C THR A 39 9.04 8.28 -2.81
N PHE A 40 8.07 8.32 -3.72
CA PHE A 40 7.92 9.41 -4.67
C PHE A 40 7.56 10.73 -3.97
N ALA A 41 6.69 10.69 -2.96
CA ALA A 41 6.36 11.87 -2.16
C ALA A 41 7.57 12.40 -1.36
N ASN A 42 8.40 11.50 -0.82
CA ASN A 42 9.66 11.86 -0.15
C ASN A 42 10.64 12.54 -1.11
N MET A 43 10.86 11.94 -2.29
CA MET A 43 11.72 12.52 -3.33
C MET A 43 11.26 13.93 -3.73
N LEU A 44 9.96 14.15 -3.94
CA LEU A 44 9.43 15.48 -4.27
C LEU A 44 9.61 16.50 -3.13
N GLU A 45 9.60 16.05 -1.87
CA GLU A 45 9.82 16.91 -0.71
C GLU A 45 11.29 17.35 -0.64
N GLU A 46 12.23 16.42 -0.83
CA GLU A 46 13.67 16.70 -0.90
C GLU A 46 14.02 17.67 -2.03
N GLN A 47 13.34 17.54 -3.18
CA GLN A 47 13.47 18.46 -4.32
C GLN A 47 12.83 19.83 -4.07
N GLY A 48 12.17 20.06 -2.94
CA GLY A 48 11.51 21.33 -2.61
C GLY A 48 10.23 21.61 -3.40
N THR A 49 9.59 20.59 -3.97
CA THR A 49 8.38 20.76 -4.80
C THR A 49 7.19 21.29 -3.98
N LYS A 50 6.56 22.37 -4.46
CA LYS A 50 5.39 22.97 -3.80
C LYS A 50 4.21 22.00 -3.70
N GLY A 51 3.88 21.58 -2.48
CA GLY A 51 2.78 20.63 -2.20
C GLY A 51 3.24 19.21 -1.88
N ALA A 52 4.54 18.91 -2.03
CA ALA A 52 5.09 17.60 -1.68
C ALA A 52 4.86 17.23 -0.20
N LYS A 53 5.05 18.20 0.71
CA LYS A 53 4.73 18.02 2.14
C LYS A 53 3.29 17.58 2.39
N LYS A 54 2.35 18.15 1.64
CA LYS A 54 0.92 17.81 1.76
C LYS A 54 0.66 16.40 1.24
N LEU A 55 1.18 16.08 0.05
CA LEU A 55 1.06 14.74 -0.53
C LEU A 55 1.64 13.67 0.41
N LYS A 56 2.83 13.90 0.96
CA LYS A 56 3.45 13.02 1.95
C LYS A 56 2.57 12.85 3.18
N HIS A 57 2.06 13.94 3.75
CA HIS A 57 1.18 13.87 4.91
C HIS A 57 -0.09 13.06 4.65
N LEU A 58 -0.71 13.22 3.48
CA LEU A 58 -1.87 12.43 3.06
C LEU A 58 -1.53 10.94 2.85
N LYS A 59 -0.37 10.63 2.26
CA LYS A 59 0.08 9.25 2.08
C LYS A 59 0.45 8.57 3.39
N SER A 60 1.02 9.30 4.35
CA SER A 60 1.38 8.78 5.67
C SER A 60 0.15 8.54 6.57
N ASN A 61 -0.95 9.26 6.35
CA ASN A 61 -2.20 9.11 7.10
C ASN A 61 -3.34 8.81 6.14
N ILE A 62 -3.28 7.65 5.47
CA ILE A 62 -4.11 7.36 4.29
C ILE A 62 -5.60 7.17 4.62
N ASP A 63 -5.93 6.83 5.87
CA ASP A 63 -7.31 6.58 6.31
C ASP A 63 -8.21 7.80 6.14
N ARG A 64 -7.72 8.99 6.51
CA ARG A 64 -8.45 10.26 6.39
C ARG A 64 -8.84 10.60 4.95
N PRO A 65 -7.88 10.73 4.01
CA PRO A 65 -8.19 11.07 2.63
C PRO A 65 -9.03 9.99 1.95
N ILE A 66 -8.75 8.70 2.18
CA ILE A 66 -9.58 7.63 1.61
C ILE A 66 -11.01 7.72 2.13
N SER A 67 -11.20 7.89 3.44
CA SER A 67 -12.54 8.02 4.02
C SER A 67 -13.29 9.22 3.45
N ALA A 68 -12.63 10.38 3.33
CA ALA A 68 -13.23 11.59 2.75
C ALA A 68 -13.71 11.37 1.30
N ILE A 69 -12.85 10.76 0.48
CA ILE A 69 -13.16 10.46 -0.93
C ILE A 69 -14.31 9.45 -1.02
N LEU A 70 -14.25 8.37 -0.24
CA LEU A 70 -15.25 7.31 -0.25
C LEU A 70 -16.62 7.84 0.18
N ILE A 71 -16.68 8.63 1.26
CA ILE A 71 -17.92 9.26 1.73
C ILE A 71 -18.55 10.10 0.63
N LEU A 72 -17.77 10.98 -0.01
CA LEU A 72 -18.30 11.84 -1.08
C LEU A 72 -18.74 11.02 -2.29
N ASN A 73 -18.00 9.99 -2.66
CA ASN A 73 -18.37 9.08 -3.75
C ASN A 73 -19.69 8.36 -3.47
N THR A 74 -19.85 7.82 -2.27
CA THR A 74 -21.08 7.14 -1.86
C THR A 74 -22.26 8.11 -1.86
N ILE A 75 -22.09 9.33 -1.32
CA ILE A 75 -23.14 10.35 -1.35
C ILE A 75 -23.53 10.68 -2.79
N ALA A 76 -22.57 10.91 -3.68
CA ALA A 76 -22.83 11.22 -5.08
C ALA A 76 -23.61 10.10 -5.79
N ASN A 77 -23.23 8.84 -5.58
CA ASN A 77 -23.88 7.70 -6.22
C ASN A 77 -25.28 7.43 -5.65
N THR A 78 -25.44 7.47 -4.32
CA THR A 78 -26.73 7.23 -3.67
C THR A 78 -27.73 8.37 -3.91
N ALA A 79 -27.29 9.62 -3.73
CA ALA A 79 -28.13 10.79 -4.00
C ALA A 79 -28.42 10.91 -5.49
N GLY A 80 -27.43 10.67 -6.35
CA GLY A 80 -27.60 10.64 -7.81
C GLY A 80 -28.63 9.63 -8.25
N ALA A 81 -28.54 8.38 -7.77
CA ALA A 81 -29.51 7.35 -8.10
C ALA A 81 -30.93 7.71 -7.62
N SER A 82 -31.05 8.30 -6.44
CA SER A 82 -32.35 8.74 -5.90
C SER A 82 -32.96 9.89 -6.70
N LEU A 83 -32.17 10.91 -7.06
CA LEU A 83 -32.61 12.07 -7.84
C LEU A 83 -32.94 11.71 -9.29
N VAL A 84 -32.09 10.90 -9.94
CA VAL A 84 -32.33 10.40 -11.29
C VAL A 84 -33.55 9.48 -11.30
N GLY A 85 -33.69 8.61 -10.30
CA GLY A 85 -34.84 7.73 -10.15
C GLY A 85 -36.16 8.47 -9.94
N SER A 86 -36.18 9.51 -9.11
CA SER A 86 -37.38 10.32 -8.88
C SER A 86 -37.82 11.05 -10.15
N GLU A 87 -36.89 11.63 -10.91
CA GLU A 87 -37.20 12.29 -12.18
C GLU A 87 -37.62 11.29 -13.26
N ALA A 88 -37.00 10.11 -13.30
CA ALA A 88 -37.41 9.04 -14.20
C ALA A 88 -38.87 8.61 -13.95
N GLY A 89 -39.29 8.56 -12.68
CA GLY A 89 -40.67 8.24 -12.32
C GLY A 89 -41.67 9.30 -12.77
N ARG A 90 -41.30 10.58 -12.72
CA ARG A 90 -42.13 11.69 -13.19
C ARG A 90 -42.27 11.72 -14.71
N ILE A 91 -41.20 11.42 -15.45
CA ILE A 91 -41.16 11.53 -16.92
C ILE A 91 -41.71 10.27 -17.59
N PHE A 92 -41.29 9.09 -17.11
CA PHE A 92 -41.51 7.81 -17.78
C PHE A 92 -42.43 6.85 -17.00
N GLY A 93 -42.95 7.27 -15.84
CA GLY A 93 -43.78 6.43 -14.99
C GLY A 93 -43.00 5.29 -14.31
N SER A 94 -43.73 4.39 -13.64
CA SER A 94 -43.15 3.33 -12.80
C SER A 94 -42.23 2.37 -13.56
N THR A 95 -42.57 2.00 -14.79
CA THR A 95 -41.73 1.11 -15.63
C THR A 95 -40.43 1.79 -16.08
N GLY A 96 -40.46 3.11 -16.32
CA GLY A 96 -39.29 3.86 -16.74
C GLY A 96 -38.21 4.00 -15.66
N VAL A 97 -38.60 4.02 -14.38
CA VAL A 97 -37.66 4.06 -13.24
C VAL A 97 -36.67 2.90 -13.30
N GLY A 98 -37.15 1.68 -13.55
CA GLY A 98 -36.29 0.49 -13.60
C GLY A 98 -35.27 0.57 -14.73
N VAL A 99 -35.72 0.94 -15.93
CA VAL A 99 -34.86 1.04 -17.12
C VAL A 99 -33.83 2.16 -16.95
N VAL A 100 -34.24 3.34 -16.51
CA VAL A 100 -33.33 4.48 -16.30
C VAL A 100 -32.33 4.18 -15.19
N SER A 101 -32.75 3.52 -14.10
CA SER A 101 -31.84 3.14 -13.00
C SER A 101 -30.79 2.13 -13.47
N ALA A 102 -31.17 1.15 -14.29
CA ALA A 102 -30.23 0.18 -14.86
C ALA A 102 -29.19 0.87 -15.77
N ILE A 103 -29.64 1.76 -16.66
CA ILE A 103 -28.76 2.54 -17.53
C ILE A 103 -27.83 3.43 -16.70
N PHE A 104 -28.39 4.15 -15.71
CA PHE A 104 -27.61 5.03 -14.83
C PHE A 104 -26.54 4.26 -14.06
N THR A 105 -26.86 3.08 -13.54
CA THR A 105 -25.90 2.21 -12.84
C THR A 105 -24.77 1.78 -13.76
N LEU A 106 -25.07 1.37 -14.99
CA LEU A 106 -24.05 1.01 -15.99
C LEU A 106 -23.16 2.21 -16.34
N CYS A 107 -23.75 3.41 -16.43
CA CYS A 107 -23.01 4.64 -16.65
C CYS A 107 -22.08 4.98 -15.48
N VAL A 108 -22.55 4.85 -14.23
CA VAL A 108 -21.72 5.07 -13.03
C VAL A 108 -20.56 4.08 -13.00
N LEU A 109 -20.81 2.77 -13.18
CA LEU A 109 -19.74 1.77 -13.19
C LEU A 109 -18.69 2.06 -14.27
N THR A 110 -19.12 2.40 -15.48
CA THR A 110 -18.19 2.60 -16.60
C THR A 110 -17.46 3.94 -16.52
N PHE A 111 -18.24 5.03 -16.49
CA PHE A 111 -17.71 6.38 -16.60
C PHE A 111 -17.25 6.94 -15.28
N SER A 112 -17.76 6.46 -14.15
CA SER A 112 -17.46 7.02 -12.83
C SER A 112 -16.52 6.16 -12.00
N GLU A 113 -16.45 4.85 -12.25
CA GLU A 113 -15.59 3.94 -11.49
C GLU A 113 -14.45 3.36 -12.32
N ILE A 114 -14.74 2.60 -13.38
CA ILE A 114 -13.71 1.85 -14.13
C ILE A 114 -12.75 2.80 -14.86
N ILE A 115 -13.27 3.62 -15.79
CA ILE A 115 -12.44 4.52 -16.59
C ILE A 115 -11.62 5.50 -15.73
N PRO A 116 -12.23 6.19 -14.73
CA PRO A 116 -11.49 7.19 -13.97
C PRO A 116 -10.43 6.57 -13.06
N LYS A 117 -10.67 5.36 -12.52
CA LYS A 117 -9.65 4.63 -11.76
C LYS A 117 -8.48 4.24 -12.65
N THR A 118 -8.72 3.79 -13.88
CA THR A 118 -7.65 3.53 -14.85
C THR A 118 -6.84 4.79 -15.17
N ILE A 119 -7.50 5.94 -15.34
CA ILE A 119 -6.81 7.23 -15.55
C ILE A 119 -5.96 7.58 -14.32
N GLY A 120 -6.54 7.51 -13.12
CA GLY A 120 -5.86 7.87 -11.88
C GLY A 120 -4.66 6.98 -11.57
N SER A 121 -4.74 5.68 -11.87
CA SER A 121 -3.65 4.72 -11.66
C SER A 121 -2.59 4.73 -12.76
N THR A 122 -2.93 5.18 -13.98
CA THR A 122 -1.96 5.29 -15.08
C THR A 122 -1.18 6.61 -15.00
N TYR A 123 -1.88 7.72 -14.73
CA TYR A 123 -1.31 9.07 -14.77
C TYR A 123 -0.96 9.65 -13.39
N TRP A 124 -0.82 8.79 -12.37
CA TRP A 124 -0.59 9.20 -10.97
C TRP A 124 0.58 10.17 -10.80
N ARG A 125 1.67 10.02 -11.57
CA ARG A 125 2.87 10.87 -11.47
C ARG A 125 2.57 12.35 -11.68
N VAL A 126 1.70 12.67 -12.64
CA VAL A 126 1.31 14.04 -12.98
C VAL A 126 0.16 14.51 -12.07
N LEU A 127 -0.71 13.58 -11.68
CA LEU A 127 -1.91 13.88 -10.90
C LEU A 127 -1.65 13.99 -9.38
N ALA A 128 -0.55 13.43 -8.85
CA ALA A 128 -0.33 13.32 -7.41
C ALA A 128 -0.38 14.66 -6.66
N ILE A 129 0.32 15.68 -7.16
CA ILE A 129 0.34 17.01 -6.54
C ILE A 129 -1.02 17.72 -6.63
N PRO A 130 -1.68 17.86 -7.81
CA PRO A 130 -3.00 18.47 -7.86
C PRO A 130 -4.04 17.69 -7.05
N ALA A 131 -4.03 16.36 -7.10
CA ALA A 131 -4.91 15.50 -6.30
C ALA A 131 -4.76 15.79 -4.81
N SER A 132 -3.53 15.91 -4.30
CA SER A 132 -3.29 16.22 -2.88
C SER A 132 -3.97 17.51 -2.40
N ARG A 133 -4.08 18.52 -3.26
CA ARG A 133 -4.73 19.80 -2.90
C ARG A 133 -6.24 19.66 -2.88
N ILE A 134 -6.80 18.97 -3.87
CA ILE A 134 -8.24 18.73 -3.98
C ILE A 134 -8.71 17.88 -2.79
N ILE A 135 -8.00 16.78 -2.50
CA ILE A 135 -8.28 15.88 -1.38
C ILE A 135 -8.29 16.64 -0.05
N GLN A 136 -7.35 17.57 0.16
CA GLN A 136 -7.34 18.38 1.38
C GLN A 136 -8.60 19.24 1.53
N GLY A 137 -9.12 19.78 0.42
CA GLY A 137 -10.42 20.46 0.40
C GLY A 137 -11.59 19.50 0.72
N LEU A 138 -11.58 18.29 0.15
CA LEU A 138 -12.58 17.25 0.44
C LEU A 138 -12.58 16.86 1.92
N ILE A 139 -11.41 16.70 2.54
CA ILE A 139 -11.29 16.39 3.97
C ILE A 139 -11.93 17.50 4.81
N TYR A 140 -11.70 18.77 4.47
CA TYR A 140 -12.32 19.89 5.18
C TYR A 140 -13.85 19.89 5.02
N LEU A 141 -14.34 19.65 3.81
CA LEU A 141 -15.78 19.57 3.51
C LEU A 141 -16.47 18.43 4.26
N THR A 142 -15.83 17.26 4.33
CA THR A 142 -16.38 16.03 4.94
C THR A 142 -15.90 15.81 6.37
N TRP A 143 -15.23 16.79 6.97
CA TRP A 143 -14.57 16.69 8.27
C TRP A 143 -15.43 16.07 9.39
N PRO A 144 -16.71 16.48 9.61
CA PRO A 144 -17.50 15.89 10.69
C PRO A 144 -17.79 14.40 10.48
N LEU A 145 -17.98 13.98 9.22
CA LEU A 145 -18.24 12.59 8.87
C LEU A 145 -16.95 11.76 8.97
N VAL A 146 -15.83 12.29 8.49
CA VAL A 146 -14.52 11.64 8.61
C VAL A 146 -14.16 11.43 10.09
N TRP A 147 -14.35 12.43 10.94
CA TRP A 147 -14.10 12.32 12.38
C TRP A 147 -14.94 11.21 13.04
N LEU A 148 -16.20 11.08 12.65
CA LEU A 148 -17.08 10.03 13.16
C LEU A 148 -16.59 8.64 12.73
N VAL A 149 -16.24 8.48 11.45
CA VAL A 149 -15.70 7.22 10.91
C VAL A 149 -14.38 6.86 11.60
N GLU A 150 -13.46 7.80 11.78
CA GLU A 150 -12.21 7.55 12.51
C GLU A 150 -12.45 7.04 13.93
N LYS A 151 -13.40 7.62 14.64
CA LYS A 151 -13.75 7.19 16.01
C LYS A 151 -14.30 5.77 16.02
N MET A 152 -15.14 5.41 15.04
CA MET A 152 -15.66 4.06 14.88
C MET A 152 -14.55 3.07 14.51
N THR A 153 -13.69 3.42 13.56
CA THR A 153 -12.57 2.57 13.12
C THR A 153 -11.59 2.31 14.26
N ARG A 154 -11.30 3.29 15.13
CA ARG A 154 -10.44 3.09 16.31
C ARG A 154 -11.02 2.13 17.36
N LEU A 155 -12.34 1.97 17.41
CA LEU A 155 -12.96 0.97 18.29
C LEU A 155 -12.81 -0.46 17.74
N ILE A 156 -12.63 -0.59 16.42
CA ILE A 156 -12.47 -1.86 15.71
C ILE A 156 -10.98 -2.22 15.58
N SER A 157 -10.13 -1.24 15.29
CA SER A 157 -8.69 -1.40 15.09
C SER A 157 -7.99 -1.40 16.44
N LYS A 158 -7.82 -2.61 17.01
CA LYS A 158 -6.97 -2.84 18.17
C LYS A 158 -5.52 -2.55 17.76
N ASN A 159 -4.87 -1.57 18.40
CA ASN A 159 -3.46 -1.14 18.22
C ASN A 159 -2.59 -2.19 17.49
N ASN A 160 -2.50 -2.05 16.18
CA ASN A 160 -1.52 -2.76 15.38
C ASN A 160 -0.52 -1.72 14.90
N ASP A 161 0.47 -1.46 15.74
CA ASP A 161 1.75 -0.87 15.31
C ASP A 161 2.43 -1.88 14.39
N THR A 162 1.89 -2.07 13.18
CA THR A 162 2.55 -2.85 12.14
C THR A 162 3.59 -1.93 11.53
N THR A 163 4.85 -2.15 11.92
CA THR A 163 6.00 -1.68 11.13
C THR A 163 5.74 -1.97 9.66
N SER A 164 5.75 -0.93 8.83
CA SER A 164 5.18 -0.93 7.47
C SER A 164 5.92 -1.80 6.46
N VAL A 165 7.06 -2.39 6.84
CA VAL A 165 7.82 -3.33 6.01
C VAL A 165 8.49 -4.36 6.91
N SER A 166 8.20 -5.65 6.74
CA SER A 166 8.91 -6.74 7.42
C SER A 166 10.18 -7.14 6.67
N ARG A 167 11.12 -7.84 7.34
CA ARG A 167 12.34 -8.33 6.66
C ARG A 167 12.00 -9.35 5.57
N GLU A 168 10.96 -10.13 5.81
CA GLU A 168 10.41 -11.10 4.86
C GLU A 168 9.84 -10.40 3.63
N GLU A 169 9.18 -9.24 3.80
CA GLU A 169 8.71 -8.43 2.68
C GLU A 169 9.88 -7.83 1.88
N VAL A 170 10.95 -7.36 2.53
CA VAL A 170 12.16 -6.92 1.83
C VAL A 170 12.80 -8.08 1.05
N ALA A 171 12.94 -9.25 1.68
CA ALA A 171 13.46 -10.45 1.04
C ALA A 171 12.63 -10.87 -0.18
N ALA A 172 11.30 -10.77 -0.10
CA ALA A 172 10.39 -11.06 -1.19
C ALA A 172 10.56 -10.06 -2.35
N MET A 173 10.62 -8.75 -2.07
CA MET A 173 10.83 -7.72 -3.10
C MET A 173 12.13 -7.94 -3.90
N VAL A 174 13.23 -8.29 -3.21
CA VAL A 174 14.53 -8.57 -3.86
C VAL A 174 14.46 -9.83 -4.72
N SER A 175 13.73 -10.85 -4.26
CA SER A 175 13.52 -12.08 -5.04
C SER A 175 12.70 -11.82 -6.30
N THR A 176 11.61 -11.06 -6.19
CA THR A 176 10.81 -10.63 -7.36
C THR A 176 11.63 -9.78 -8.32
N GLY A 177 12.45 -8.84 -7.83
CA GLY A 177 13.36 -8.05 -8.68
C GLY A 177 14.39 -8.91 -9.43
N THR A 178 14.74 -10.08 -8.89
CA THR A 178 15.62 -11.05 -9.56
C THR A 178 14.89 -11.80 -10.68
N GLU A 179 13.64 -12.18 -10.45
CA GLU A 179 12.78 -12.83 -11.45
C GLU A 179 12.46 -11.89 -12.63
N GLU A 180 12.28 -10.61 -12.34
CA GLU A 180 12.06 -9.56 -13.33
C GLU A 180 13.35 -9.11 -14.04
N GLY A 181 14.52 -9.65 -13.65
CA GLY A 181 15.82 -9.37 -14.27
C GLY A 181 16.42 -8.02 -13.92
N VAL A 182 15.90 -7.35 -12.88
CA VAL A 182 16.41 -6.07 -12.36
C VAL A 182 17.61 -6.27 -11.42
N ILE A 183 17.66 -7.41 -10.73
CA ILE A 183 18.71 -7.78 -9.76
C ILE A 183 19.39 -9.07 -10.22
N GLU A 184 20.71 -9.14 -10.12
CA GLU A 184 21.43 -10.37 -10.47
C GLU A 184 21.26 -11.46 -9.40
N LYS A 185 21.36 -12.74 -9.80
CA LYS A 185 21.19 -13.87 -8.88
C LYS A 185 22.20 -13.87 -7.72
N ASP A 186 23.43 -13.46 -7.98
CA ASP A 186 24.47 -13.38 -6.96
C ASP A 186 24.22 -12.24 -5.96
N GLU A 187 23.69 -11.10 -6.42
CA GLU A 187 23.28 -9.99 -5.57
C GLU A 187 22.13 -10.39 -4.66
N ASN A 188 21.10 -11.05 -5.20
CA ASN A 188 20.00 -11.57 -4.40
C ASN A 188 20.51 -12.50 -3.30
N ARG A 189 21.35 -13.49 -3.67
CA ARG A 189 21.94 -14.43 -2.68
C ARG A 189 22.68 -13.69 -1.57
N MET A 190 23.41 -12.63 -1.90
CA MET A 190 24.15 -11.83 -0.92
C MET A 190 23.18 -11.07 0.01
N ILE A 191 22.15 -10.44 -0.54
CA ILE A 191 21.13 -9.70 0.23
C ILE A 191 20.34 -10.65 1.16
N GLN A 192 19.93 -11.82 0.67
CA GLN A 192 19.25 -12.83 1.49
C GLN A 192 20.12 -13.28 2.67
N ASN A 193 21.41 -13.51 2.43
CA ASN A 193 22.35 -13.90 3.49
C ASN A 193 22.53 -12.77 4.52
N LEU A 194 22.60 -11.51 4.09
CA LEU A 194 22.68 -10.36 4.99
C LEU A 194 21.44 -10.21 5.87
N LEU A 195 20.24 -10.34 5.28
CA LEU A 195 18.97 -10.26 6.03
C LEU A 195 18.86 -11.37 7.08
N ARG A 196 19.39 -12.56 6.79
CA ARG A 196 19.40 -13.72 7.69
C ARG A 196 20.50 -13.65 8.76
N LEU A 197 21.62 -12.99 8.50
CA LEU A 197 22.79 -12.98 9.39
C LEU A 197 22.45 -12.54 10.82
N ASP A 198 21.60 -11.53 10.96
CA ASP A 198 21.17 -11.00 12.27
C ASP A 198 20.32 -11.98 13.09
N SER A 199 19.68 -12.95 12.42
CA SER A 199 18.90 -14.01 13.08
C SER A 199 19.72 -15.27 13.36
N ILE A 200 20.92 -15.39 12.80
CA ILE A 200 21.78 -16.56 12.95
C ILE A 200 22.60 -16.43 14.23
N THR A 201 22.57 -17.47 15.06
CA THR A 201 23.38 -17.51 16.28
C THR A 201 24.75 -18.15 16.04
N ALA A 202 25.75 -17.82 16.86
CA ALA A 202 27.06 -18.45 16.78
C ALA A 202 26.99 -19.98 16.92
N TYR A 203 26.02 -20.49 17.68
CA TYR A 203 25.77 -21.92 17.85
C TYR A 203 25.39 -22.63 16.54
N GLU A 204 24.66 -21.96 15.66
CA GLU A 204 24.19 -22.52 14.39
C GLU A 204 25.28 -22.61 13.31
N ILE A 205 26.36 -21.85 13.46
CA ILE A 205 27.45 -21.76 12.46
C ILE A 205 28.80 -22.26 12.98
N MET A 206 28.92 -22.54 14.28
CA MET A 206 30.17 -23.06 14.84
C MET A 206 30.47 -24.49 14.36
N THR A 207 31.75 -24.84 14.34
CA THR A 207 32.17 -26.23 14.14
C THR A 207 31.87 -27.03 15.41
N PRO A 208 31.05 -28.11 15.34
CA PRO A 208 30.75 -28.93 16.52
C PRO A 208 32.01 -29.53 17.13
N SER A 209 32.13 -29.51 18.46
CA SER A 209 33.34 -29.99 19.16
C SER A 209 33.74 -31.43 18.81
N SER A 210 32.77 -32.28 18.47
CA SER A 210 32.99 -33.67 18.06
C SER A 210 33.81 -33.85 16.78
N VAL A 211 33.92 -32.80 15.95
CA VAL A 211 34.66 -32.83 14.68
C VAL A 211 35.75 -31.76 14.61
N VAL A 212 36.03 -31.07 15.71
CA VAL A 212 37.11 -30.09 15.78
C VAL A 212 38.43 -30.85 15.94
N THR A 213 39.36 -30.63 15.02
CA THR A 213 40.76 -31.05 15.19
C THR A 213 41.39 -30.18 16.29
N MET A 214 41.73 -30.80 17.42
CA MET A 214 42.42 -30.17 18.54
C MET A 214 43.78 -30.84 18.74
N ALA A 215 44.74 -30.11 19.31
CA ALA A 215 46.04 -30.66 19.72
C ALA A 215 46.21 -30.57 21.24
N GLU A 216 46.97 -31.49 21.82
CA GLU A 216 47.21 -31.49 23.27
C GLU A 216 48.21 -30.39 23.63
N ALA A 217 47.93 -29.61 24.67
CA ALA A 217 48.79 -28.49 25.06
C ALA A 217 50.21 -28.93 25.49
N ASN A 218 50.35 -30.16 25.98
CA ASN A 218 51.62 -30.73 26.43
C ASN A 218 52.37 -31.52 25.35
N GLU A 219 51.80 -31.64 24.14
CA GLU A 219 52.45 -32.35 23.02
C GLU A 219 53.74 -31.63 22.60
N SER A 220 54.79 -32.40 22.27
CA SER A 220 56.01 -31.79 21.76
C SER A 220 55.82 -31.25 20.35
N ILE A 221 56.48 -30.14 20.00
CA ILE A 221 56.44 -29.55 18.65
C ILE A 221 56.70 -30.60 17.56
N ARG A 222 57.62 -31.54 17.82
CA ARG A 222 57.95 -32.61 16.87
C ARG A 222 56.78 -33.57 16.63
N GLU A 223 55.97 -33.87 17.64
CA GLU A 223 54.80 -34.75 17.52
C GLU A 223 53.65 -34.03 16.81
N PHE A 224 53.42 -32.76 17.15
CA PHE A 224 52.43 -31.91 16.47
C PHE A 224 52.65 -31.88 14.94
N TYR A 225 53.89 -31.69 14.49
CA TYR A 225 54.23 -31.67 13.05
C TYR A 225 54.25 -33.05 12.38
N LYS A 226 54.16 -34.16 13.14
CA LYS A 226 53.98 -35.51 12.55
C LYS A 226 52.53 -35.79 12.16
N SER A 227 51.57 -35.10 12.78
CA SER A 227 50.16 -35.25 12.45
C SER A 227 49.81 -34.39 11.23
N GLU A 228 49.58 -35.05 10.09
CA GLU A 228 49.14 -34.36 8.86
C GLU A 228 47.79 -33.66 9.02
N GLU A 229 46.98 -34.08 9.99
CA GLU A 229 45.66 -33.52 10.24
C GLU A 229 45.74 -32.12 10.85
N HIS A 230 46.75 -31.88 11.70
CA HIS A 230 47.01 -30.55 12.26
C HIS A 230 47.42 -29.55 11.17
N LEU A 231 48.13 -29.99 10.15
CA LEU A 231 48.65 -29.11 9.09
C LEU A 231 47.59 -28.64 8.08
N LYS A 232 46.35 -29.16 8.16
CA LYS A 232 45.25 -28.78 7.26
C LYS A 232 44.59 -27.46 7.64
N PHE A 233 44.76 -26.99 8.87
CA PHE A 233 44.07 -25.83 9.41
C PHE A 233 45.04 -24.74 9.86
N SER A 234 44.66 -23.46 9.67
CA SER A 234 45.52 -22.33 10.07
C SER A 234 45.48 -22.00 11.56
N ARG A 235 44.45 -22.45 12.29
CA ARG A 235 44.32 -22.29 13.74
C ARG A 235 43.83 -23.60 14.33
N ILE A 236 44.50 -24.07 15.37
CA ILE A 236 44.18 -25.32 16.05
C ILE A 236 43.97 -25.01 17.53
N PRO A 237 42.79 -25.30 18.09
CA PRO A 237 42.57 -25.19 19.53
C PRO A 237 43.47 -26.18 20.27
N LEU A 238 44.02 -25.73 21.40
CA LEU A 238 44.74 -26.58 22.32
C LEU A 238 43.79 -27.00 23.46
N TYR A 239 43.87 -28.25 23.88
CA TYR A 239 43.18 -28.73 25.08
C TYR A 239 44.20 -29.18 26.12
N GLU A 240 43.88 -28.95 27.39
CA GLU A 240 44.55 -29.52 28.55
C GLU A 240 43.59 -30.54 29.16
N GLU A 241 44.05 -31.76 29.42
CA GLU A 241 43.30 -32.66 30.28
C GLU A 241 43.35 -32.10 31.71
N GLU A 242 42.21 -31.65 32.24
CA GLU A 242 42.07 -31.46 33.67
C GLU A 242 42.16 -32.83 34.35
N ASN A 243 43.19 -33.03 35.18
CA ASN A 243 43.19 -34.13 36.15
C ASN A 243 42.15 -33.81 37.23
N ASP A 244 40.89 -34.20 37.01
CA ASP A 244 39.86 -34.46 38.04
C ASP A 244 38.79 -35.44 37.53
#